data_AF-A0A539DNP5-F1
#
_entry.id   AF-A0A539DNP5-F1
#
_cell.length_a   1.000
_cell.length_b   1.000
_cell.length_c   1.000
_cell.angle_alpha   90.00
_cell.angle_beta   90.00
_cell.angle_gamma   90.00
#
_symmetry.space_group_name_H-M   'P 1'
#
loop_
_entity.id
_entity.type
_entity.pdbx_description
1 polymer ?
#
loop_
_entity_poly.entity_id
_entity_poly.type
_entity_poly.pdbx_seq_one_letter_code
_entity_poly.pdbx_strand_id
1 'polypeptide(L)'
;MTLPYADDAVVEVDLDYLFIDRPNDDGRLEVDKKRGDPRTMAPLRIQSKRLFFDNRELGRLDLATRRRVDGMQIEHLTLISPSTHITAQGTWLVTADAQQQTSLGATITSEDMGATLTMFGYADTIHKGKAG
;
A
#
# COMPACT_ATOMS: atom_id res chain seq x y z
N MET A 1 -29.47 -4.66 19.80
CA MET A 1 -29.37 -5.25 18.45
C MET A 1 -27.99 -4.92 17.91
N THR A 2 -27.00 -5.76 18.20
CA THR A 2 -25.63 -5.62 17.70
C THR A 2 -25.61 -6.12 16.27
N LEU A 3 -25.36 -5.23 15.31
CA LEU A 3 -25.11 -5.62 13.93
C LEU A 3 -23.92 -6.59 13.92
N PRO A 4 -24.02 -7.77 13.30
CA PRO A 4 -22.87 -8.62 13.07
C PRO A 4 -21.94 -7.86 12.13
N TYR A 5 -20.88 -7.26 12.68
CA TYR A 5 -19.81 -6.68 11.90
C TYR A 5 -19.22 -7.82 11.09
N ALA A 6 -19.50 -7.86 9.78
CA ALA A 6 -18.95 -8.88 8.90
C ALA A 6 -17.42 -8.68 8.92
N ASP A 7 -16.71 -9.60 9.55
CA ASP A 7 -15.24 -9.61 9.69
C ASP A 7 -14.52 -9.64 8.32
N ASP A 8 -15.28 -9.87 7.25
CA ASP A 8 -14.85 -9.92 5.84
C ASP A 8 -15.42 -8.79 4.96
N ALA A 9 -16.02 -7.74 5.54
CA ALA A 9 -16.50 -6.60 4.75
C ALA A 9 -15.32 -5.92 4.04
N VAL A 10 -15.30 -6.00 2.71
CA VAL A 10 -14.34 -5.25 1.88
C VAL A 10 -14.65 -3.77 2.06
N VAL A 11 -13.64 -3.01 2.45
CA VAL A 11 -13.72 -1.55 2.51
C VAL A 11 -13.48 -1.02 1.12
N GLU A 12 -14.56 -0.63 0.45
CA GLU A 12 -14.52 0.00 -0.86
C GLU A 12 -14.53 1.52 -0.71
N VAL A 13 -13.58 2.17 -1.36
CA VAL A 13 -13.33 3.60 -1.25
C VAL A 13 -13.08 4.17 -2.64
N ASP A 14 -14.02 4.98 -3.12
CA ASP A 14 -13.90 5.75 -4.36
C ASP A 14 -13.70 7.23 -3.99
N LEU A 15 -12.57 7.79 -4.41
CA LEU A 15 -12.13 9.13 -4.05
C LEU A 15 -11.79 9.95 -5.29
N ASP A 16 -12.17 11.23 -5.27
CA ASP A 16 -11.61 12.18 -6.22
C ASP A 16 -10.13 12.49 -5.89
N TYR A 17 -9.79 12.52 -4.60
CA TYR A 17 -8.47 12.89 -4.09
C TYR A 17 -8.07 11.98 -2.93
N LEU A 18 -6.86 11.42 -3.00
CA LEU A 18 -6.24 10.69 -1.89
C LEU A 18 -4.94 11.38 -1.53
N PHE A 19 -4.80 11.83 -0.28
CA PHE A 19 -3.58 12.42 0.24
C PHE A 19 -2.91 11.44 1.18
N ILE A 20 -1.63 11.16 0.94
CA ILE A 20 -0.79 10.34 1.80
C ILE A 20 0.40 11.20 2.21
N ASP A 21 0.40 11.61 3.46
CA ASP A 21 1.54 12.29 4.07
C ASP A 21 2.47 11.25 4.68
N ARG A 22 3.78 11.52 4.65
CA ARG A 22 4.73 10.70 5.41
C ARG A 22 4.44 10.91 6.90
N PRO A 23 4.40 9.85 7.72
CA PRO A 23 4.36 10.03 9.16
C PRO A 23 5.59 10.83 9.58
N ASN A 24 5.40 11.91 10.34
CA ASN A 24 6.51 12.66 10.91
C ASN A 24 7.27 11.75 11.89
N ASP A 25 8.60 11.72 11.80
CA ASP A 25 9.50 11.04 12.74
C ASP A 25 9.58 11.75 14.11
N ASP A 26 8.50 12.38 14.58
CA ASP A 26 8.43 13.03 15.89
C ASP A 26 8.22 12.04 17.06
N GLY A 27 8.48 10.75 16.80
CA GLY A 27 8.88 9.78 17.82
C GLY A 27 7.77 9.24 18.72
N ARG A 28 6.49 9.46 18.40
CA ARG A 28 5.36 8.87 19.17
C ARG A 28 4.16 8.51 18.31
N LEU A 29 4.37 7.59 17.37
CA LEU A 29 3.28 6.71 16.97
C LEU A 29 3.41 5.46 17.82
N GLU A 30 2.66 5.39 18.93
CA GLU A 30 2.27 4.08 19.48
C GLU A 30 1.48 3.39 18.36
N VAL A 31 2.19 2.67 17.49
CA VAL A 31 1.58 1.75 16.54
C VAL A 31 0.94 0.68 17.40
N ASP A 32 -0.33 0.89 17.71
CA ASP A 32 -1.15 -0.08 18.40
C ASP A 32 -0.97 -1.41 17.65
N LYS A 33 -0.25 -2.37 18.25
CA LYS A 33 0.23 -3.58 17.58
C LYS A 33 -0.92 -4.38 16.94
N LYS A 34 -2.17 -4.11 17.33
CA LYS A 34 -3.37 -4.68 16.73
C LYS A 34 -3.79 -4.00 15.41
N ARG A 35 -3.55 -2.70 15.23
CA ARG A 35 -3.91 -1.98 13.99
C ARG A 35 -3.03 -2.32 12.79
N GLY A 36 -1.90 -3.00 13.02
CA GLY A 36 -0.96 -3.39 11.98
C GLY A 36 -0.91 -4.90 11.68
N ASP A 37 -1.79 -5.74 12.24
CA ASP A 37 -1.80 -7.18 11.90
C ASP A 37 -2.58 -7.42 10.61
N PRO A 38 -1.92 -7.81 9.50
CA PRO A 38 -2.58 -7.95 8.19
C PRO A 38 -3.66 -9.03 8.17
N ARG A 39 -3.66 -9.97 9.13
CA ARG A 39 -4.71 -11.00 9.26
C ARG A 39 -6.04 -10.44 9.76
N THR A 40 -5.98 -9.31 10.47
CA THR A 40 -7.15 -8.66 11.09
C THR A 40 -7.62 -7.42 10.32
N MET A 41 -6.86 -7.02 9.30
CA MET A 41 -7.25 -5.90 8.44
C MET A 41 -8.38 -6.30 7.50
N ALA A 42 -9.34 -5.41 7.32
CA ALA A 42 -10.35 -5.58 6.29
C ALA A 42 -9.68 -5.53 4.90
N PRO A 43 -10.12 -6.36 3.94
CA PRO A 43 -9.72 -6.18 2.56
C PRO A 43 -10.05 -4.77 2.08
N LEU A 44 -9.19 -4.18 1.25
CA LEU A 44 -9.31 -2.81 0.76
C LEU A 44 -9.51 -2.83 -0.76
N ARG A 45 -10.49 -2.08 -1.24
CA ARG A 45 -10.60 -1.71 -2.66
C ARG A 45 -10.60 -0.18 -2.73
N ILE A 46 -9.50 0.40 -3.18
CA ILE A 46 -9.33 1.85 -3.24
C ILE A 46 -9.17 2.27 -4.68
N GLN A 47 -10.03 3.17 -5.12
CA GLN A 47 -9.90 3.87 -6.40
C GLN A 47 -9.79 5.36 -6.11
N SER A 48 -8.76 6.00 -6.65
CA SER A 48 -8.60 7.45 -6.53
C SER A 48 -8.25 8.06 -7.86
N LYS A 49 -8.97 9.10 -8.27
CA LYS A 49 -8.67 9.84 -9.50
C LYS A 49 -7.32 10.54 -9.43
N ARG A 50 -6.95 11.04 -8.24
CA ARG A 50 -5.68 11.76 -8.00
C ARG A 50 -5.12 11.40 -6.63
N LEU A 51 -4.01 10.67 -6.63
CA LEU A 51 -3.17 10.42 -5.47
C LEU A 51 -2.13 11.53 -5.33
N PHE A 52 -2.04 12.09 -4.14
CA PHE A 52 -1.00 13.01 -3.72
C PHE A 52 -0.16 12.31 -2.65
N PHE A 53 1.14 12.27 -2.84
CA PHE A 53 2.10 11.75 -1.89
C PHE A 53 3.13 12.83 -1.59
N ASP A 54 3.29 13.20 -0.31
CA ASP A 54 4.23 14.25 0.10
C ASP A 54 4.03 15.54 -0.73
N ASN A 55 2.75 15.92 -0.88
CA ASN A 55 2.29 17.06 -1.66
C ASN A 55 2.57 17.00 -3.18
N ARG A 56 2.97 15.84 -3.73
CA ARG A 56 3.18 15.62 -5.17
C ARG A 56 2.07 14.75 -5.75
N GLU A 57 1.51 15.17 -6.87
CA GLU A 57 0.52 14.37 -7.59
C GLU A 57 1.18 13.19 -8.31
N LEU A 58 0.80 11.97 -7.93
CA LEU A 58 1.27 10.72 -8.53
C LEU A 58 0.32 10.18 -9.61
N GLY A 59 -0.89 10.75 -9.73
CA GLY A 59 -1.89 10.36 -10.73
C GLY A 59 -2.99 9.45 -10.17
N ARG A 60 -3.59 8.61 -11.03
CA ARG A 60 -4.72 7.74 -10.66
C ARG A 60 -4.25 6.47 -9.97
N LEU A 61 -4.86 6.12 -8.83
CA LEU A 61 -4.60 4.89 -8.08
C LEU A 61 -5.77 3.90 -8.22
N ASP A 62 -5.45 2.63 -8.41
CA ASP A 62 -6.35 1.49 -8.20
C ASP A 62 -5.63 0.45 -7.34
N LEU A 63 -6.18 0.10 -6.18
CA LEU A 63 -5.66 -0.90 -5.27
C LEU A 63 -6.76 -1.89 -4.92
N ALA A 64 -6.46 -3.18 -5.02
CA ALA A 64 -7.27 -4.23 -4.44
C ALA A 64 -6.41 -5.14 -3.55
N THR A 65 -6.93 -5.42 -2.35
CA THR A 65 -6.36 -6.41 -1.45
C THR A 65 -7.41 -7.44 -1.09
N ARG A 66 -6.93 -8.62 -0.71
CA ARG A 66 -7.74 -9.72 -0.21
C ARG A 66 -7.14 -10.26 1.06
N ARG A 67 -7.97 -10.47 2.08
CA ARG A 67 -7.54 -11.11 3.33
C ARG A 67 -7.11 -12.56 3.05
N ARG A 68 -6.06 -12.99 3.73
CA ARG A 68 -5.61 -14.38 3.81
C ARG A 68 -5.55 -14.80 5.27
N VAL A 69 -5.61 -16.10 5.52
CA VAL A 69 -5.49 -16.66 6.87
C VAL A 69 -4.14 -16.31 7.53
N ASP A 70 -3.10 -16.18 6.70
CA ASP A 70 -1.74 -15.87 7.07
C ASP A 70 -1.38 -14.39 6.86
N GLY A 71 -2.32 -13.54 6.41
CA GLY A 71 -2.10 -12.11 6.27
C GLY A 71 -2.99 -11.45 5.22
N MET A 72 -2.38 -10.76 4.27
CA MET A 72 -3.07 -10.01 3.22
C MET A 72 -2.37 -10.21 1.88
N GLN A 73 -3.16 -10.46 0.84
CA GLN A 73 -2.74 -10.44 -0.55
C GLN A 73 -2.99 -9.05 -1.12
N ILE A 74 -1.99 -8.46 -1.75
CA ILE A 74 -2.16 -7.33 -2.66
C ILE A 74 -2.40 -7.97 -4.03
N GLU A 75 -3.64 -7.91 -4.51
CA GLU A 75 -4.03 -8.52 -5.79
C GLU A 75 -3.49 -7.70 -6.95
N HIS A 76 -3.70 -6.38 -6.87
CA HIS A 76 -3.08 -5.42 -7.76
C HIS A 76 -3.00 -4.05 -7.09
N LEU A 77 -1.96 -3.32 -7.47
CA LEU A 77 -1.82 -1.89 -7.27
C LEU A 77 -1.42 -1.32 -8.62
N THR A 78 -2.18 -0.35 -9.11
CA THR A 78 -1.92 0.33 -10.36
C THR A 78 -1.89 1.83 -10.11
N LEU A 79 -0.81 2.48 -10.52
CA LEU A 79 -0.65 3.92 -10.46
C LEU A 79 -0.32 4.43 -11.86
N ILE A 80 -1.16 5.35 -12.37
CA ILE A 80 -1.05 5.88 -13.72
C ILE A 80 -0.95 7.40 -13.65
N SER A 81 0.18 7.92 -14.12
CA SER A 81 0.42 9.33 -14.41
C SER A 81 0.62 9.52 -15.92
N PRO A 82 0.66 10.76 -16.44
CA PRO A 82 0.83 11.00 -17.87
C PRO A 82 2.08 10.37 -18.49
N SER A 83 3.17 10.23 -17.73
CA SER A 83 4.46 9.73 -18.23
C SER A 83 4.96 8.47 -17.50
N THR A 84 4.19 7.94 -16.53
CA THR A 84 4.59 6.79 -15.72
C THR A 84 3.41 5.87 -15.45
N HIS A 85 3.64 4.57 -15.65
CA HIS A 85 2.73 3.50 -15.28
C HIS A 85 3.43 2.53 -14.36
N ILE A 86 2.85 2.32 -13.18
CA ILE A 86 3.35 1.38 -12.18
C ILE A 86 2.27 0.35 -11.92
N THR A 87 2.69 -0.90 -11.93
CA THR A 87 1.88 -2.02 -11.46
C THR A 87 2.64 -2.75 -10.35
N ALA A 88 1.94 -3.18 -9.31
CA ALA A 88 2.53 -3.99 -8.27
C ALA A 88 1.56 -5.05 -7.77
N GLN A 89 2.11 -6.15 -7.29
CA GLN A 89 1.39 -7.24 -6.62
C GLN A 89 2.25 -7.78 -5.50
N GLY A 90 1.65 -8.42 -4.51
CA GLY A 90 2.45 -8.90 -3.39
C GLY A 90 1.65 -9.49 -2.24
N THR A 91 2.37 -9.75 -1.15
CA THR A 91 1.80 -10.32 0.07
C THR A 91 2.36 -9.62 1.28
N TRP A 92 1.53 -9.47 2.29
CA TRP A 92 1.95 -9.10 3.63
C TRP A 92 1.49 -10.18 4.59
N LEU A 93 2.43 -11.00 5.05
CA LEU A 93 2.16 -12.21 5.81
C LEU A 93 2.68 -12.09 7.25
N VAL A 94 2.06 -12.83 8.16
CA VAL A 94 2.60 -13.11 9.48
C VAL A 94 3.22 -14.50 9.46
N THR A 95 4.53 -14.57 9.69
CA THR A 95 5.29 -15.82 9.72
C THR A 95 5.04 -16.60 11.02
N ALA A 96 5.49 -17.85 11.07
CA ALA A 96 5.28 -18.73 12.22
C ALA A 96 5.92 -18.21 13.53
N ASP A 97 6.98 -17.40 13.44
CA ASP A 97 7.64 -16.69 14.54
C ASP A 97 6.99 -15.32 14.87
N ALA A 98 5.75 -15.12 14.42
CA ALA A 98 4.96 -13.90 14.61
C ALA A 98 5.62 -12.62 14.07
N GLN A 99 6.53 -12.76 13.10
CA GLN A 99 7.11 -11.63 12.38
C GLN A 99 6.23 -11.27 11.19
N GLN A 100 6.22 -9.99 10.83
CA GLN A 100 5.53 -9.52 9.65
C GLN A 100 6.50 -9.45 8.48
N GLN A 101 6.13 -10.07 7.35
CA GLN A 101 6.91 -10.08 6.14
C GLN A 101 6.10 -9.54 4.97
N THR A 102 6.60 -8.47 4.37
CA THR A 102 6.03 -7.88 3.16
C THR A 102 6.90 -8.23 1.95
N SER A 103 6.28 -8.77 0.91
CA SER A 103 6.90 -9.04 -0.38
C SER A 103 6.08 -8.34 -1.45
N LEU A 104 6.71 -7.44 -2.21
CA LEU A 104 6.05 -6.68 -3.27
C LEU A 104 6.90 -6.78 -4.54
N GLY A 105 6.29 -7.24 -5.63
CA GLY A 105 6.86 -7.17 -6.97
C GLY A 105 6.21 -6.01 -7.71
N ALA A 106 7.01 -5.07 -8.21
CA ALA A 106 6.54 -3.91 -8.95
C ALA A 106 7.20 -3.84 -10.34
N THR A 107 6.42 -3.44 -11.34
CA THR A 107 6.89 -3.11 -12.69
C THR A 107 6.62 -1.64 -12.94
N ILE A 108 7.67 -0.92 -13.34
CA ILE A 108 7.61 0.51 -13.62
C ILE A 108 7.92 0.70 -15.10
N THR A 109 6.99 1.32 -15.82
CA THR A 109 7.19 1.78 -17.19
C THR A 109 7.10 3.30 -17.18
N SER A 110 8.18 3.96 -17.61
CA SER A 110 8.24 5.41 -17.66
C SER A 110 8.94 5.88 -18.92
N GLU A 111 8.45 6.98 -19.48
CA GLU A 111 9.13 7.71 -20.55
C GLU A 111 10.35 8.46 -20.03
N ASP A 112 10.33 8.84 -18.75
CA ASP A 112 11.43 9.49 -18.04
C ASP A 112 11.64 8.81 -16.68
N MET A 113 12.47 7.76 -16.69
CA MET A 113 12.82 7.02 -15.48
C MET A 113 13.50 7.91 -14.43
N GLY A 114 14.24 8.95 -14.86
CA GLY A 114 14.88 9.90 -13.95
C GLY A 114 13.84 10.69 -13.16
N ALA A 115 12.86 11.27 -13.86
CA ALA A 115 11.74 11.98 -13.24
C ALA A 115 10.91 11.05 -12.33
N THR A 116 10.68 9.79 -12.72
CA THR A 116 10.00 8.81 -11.88
C THR A 116 10.78 8.53 -10.60
N LEU A 117 12.08 8.25 -10.67
CA LEU A 117 12.90 7.99 -9.49
C LEU A 117 12.98 9.22 -8.57
N THR A 118 13.02 10.43 -9.12
CA THR A 118 12.93 11.69 -8.36
C THR A 118 11.55 11.90 -7.74
N MET A 119 10.47 11.54 -8.43
CA MET A 119 9.09 11.61 -7.95
C MET A 119 8.92 10.74 -6.71
N PHE A 120 9.43 9.51 -6.74
CA PHE A 120 9.49 8.60 -5.58
C PHE A 120 10.61 8.92 -4.60
N GLY A 121 11.46 9.92 -4.91
CA GLY A 121 12.48 10.45 -4.03
C GLY A 121 13.67 9.53 -3.76
N TYR A 122 14.01 8.62 -4.68
CA TYR A 122 15.11 7.63 -4.53
C TYR A 122 15.12 6.89 -3.17
N ALA A 123 14.39 5.78 -3.08
CA ALA A 123 14.73 4.61 -2.26
C ALA A 123 15.07 4.79 -0.76
N ASP A 124 14.50 5.75 -0.04
CA ASP A 124 14.81 5.88 1.40
C ASP A 124 14.38 4.64 2.23
N THR A 125 13.68 3.67 1.64
CA THR A 125 13.18 2.51 2.39
C THR A 125 12.95 1.27 1.52
N ILE A 126 13.92 0.85 0.68
CA ILE A 126 14.01 -0.61 0.38
C ILE A 126 14.55 -1.29 1.65
N HIS A 127 13.73 -1.27 2.70
CA HIS A 127 14.05 -1.85 3.99
C HIS A 127 13.65 -3.32 3.93
N LYS A 128 14.68 -4.17 3.88
CA LYS A 128 14.68 -5.61 4.17
C LYS A 128 14.10 -6.59 3.14
N GLY A 129 14.42 -6.43 1.86
CA GLY A 129 14.60 -7.59 0.98
C GLY A 129 16.08 -7.96 0.92
N LYS A 130 16.57 -8.85 1.79
CA LYS A 130 17.88 -9.47 1.57
C LYS A 130 17.81 -10.20 0.23
N ALA A 131 18.50 -9.68 -0.79
CA ALA A 131 18.97 -10.50 -1.89
C ALA A 131 19.99 -11.47 -1.29
N GLY A 132 19.58 -12.72 -1.12
CA GLY A 132 20.48 -13.84 -0.87
C GLY A 132 21.04 -14.37 -2.17
#